data_AF-A0A2D6A8R6-F1
#
_entry.id   AF-A0A2D6A8R6-F1
#
_cell.length_a   1.000
_cell.length_b   1.000
_cell.length_c   1.000
_cell.angle_alpha   90.00
_cell.angle_beta   90.00
_cell.angle_gamma   90.00
#
_symmetry.space_group_name_H-M   'P 1'
#
loop_
_entity.id
_entity.type
_entity.pdbx_description
1 polymer ?
#
loop_
_entity_poly.entity_id
_entity_poly.type
_entity_poly.pdbx_seq_one_letter_code
_entity_poly.pdbx_strand_id
1 'polypeptide(L)'
;MLKVLSLSAAVILSASIAAQAVETIPAGYATLEGLRSRHVPLRYVPSRIQCGYGPKATGWTGVRVIKELWARADGTAHLAAAFKVDAQVLLSSDGADPECCSYIFRNNHGKDVRVFIKKRTFNYPAFVAGPSPAPWSIQLKGDAPFVATKPTLVVDWATYGANQANVNFYVDACNLTKTYTGTAGTITYYGTACNPTTFYNYVLNPNEGDCLVTYGYTRNQKDIVMAWLGVGQTSIDIGGGCTVLTLPIFMSAPVISQASSTGWSLFEFGKLPVGTKGMKLHTQMVAFDSSYAIRLSRGTEITIGDRKEILPGFMCSHRYGYSSSALNPFDPDTDPARYGWRGTAIIFRNK
;
A
#
# COMPACT_ATOMS: atom_id res chain seq x y z
N MET A 1 -26.50 -65.45 -0.82
CA MET A 1 -26.02 -64.32 0.02
C MET A 1 -24.78 -63.71 -0.64
N LEU A 2 -24.63 -62.38 -0.59
CA LEU A 2 -23.55 -61.57 -1.20
C LEU A 2 -23.57 -61.41 -2.73
N LYS A 3 -24.44 -60.51 -3.23
CA LYS A 3 -24.23 -59.86 -4.55
C LYS A 3 -25.04 -58.56 -4.70
N VAL A 4 -25.11 -57.73 -3.67
CA VAL A 4 -25.75 -56.39 -3.77
C VAL A 4 -25.06 -55.44 -2.78
N LEU A 5 -23.86 -54.95 -3.10
CA LEU A 5 -23.18 -53.89 -2.32
C LEU A 5 -21.93 -53.37 -3.07
N SER A 6 -22.09 -52.87 -4.30
CA SER A 6 -20.98 -52.15 -4.95
C SER A 6 -21.39 -51.03 -5.92
N LEU A 7 -22.61 -50.49 -5.80
CA LEU A 7 -23.04 -49.37 -6.66
C LEU A 7 -23.32 -48.05 -5.93
N SER A 8 -23.13 -48.01 -4.60
CA SER A 8 -23.45 -46.81 -3.80
C SER A 8 -22.22 -45.96 -3.43
N ALA A 9 -21.00 -46.42 -3.72
CA ALA A 9 -19.78 -45.68 -3.39
C ALA A 9 -19.29 -44.73 -4.51
N ALA A 10 -19.75 -44.93 -5.76
CA ALA A 10 -19.36 -44.09 -6.90
C ALA A 10 -20.23 -42.82 -7.06
N VAL A 11 -21.37 -42.73 -6.36
CA VAL A 11 -22.28 -41.56 -6.45
C VAL A 11 -21.90 -40.45 -5.45
N ILE A 12 -21.09 -40.74 -4.42
CA ILE A 12 -20.76 -39.75 -3.38
C ILE A 12 -19.49 -38.93 -3.73
N LEU A 13 -18.61 -39.39 -4.61
CA LEU A 13 -17.45 -38.58 -5.06
C LEU A 13 -17.76 -37.58 -6.19
N SER A 14 -18.92 -37.69 -6.83
CA SER A 14 -19.29 -36.84 -7.98
C SER A 14 -20.10 -35.59 -7.61
N ALA A 15 -20.40 -35.39 -6.32
CA ALA A 15 -21.32 -34.35 -5.83
C ALA A 15 -20.65 -33.24 -4.99
N SER A 16 -19.32 -33.11 -5.02
CA SER A 16 -18.62 -32.04 -4.28
C SER A 16 -17.71 -31.18 -5.16
N ILE A 17 -18.07 -31.02 -6.43
CA ILE A 17 -17.77 -29.76 -7.12
C ILE A 17 -18.83 -28.76 -6.62
N ALA A 18 -18.72 -28.35 -5.36
CA ALA A 18 -19.41 -27.15 -4.93
C ALA A 18 -18.94 -26.05 -5.89
N ALA A 19 -19.86 -25.51 -6.68
CA ALA A 19 -19.58 -24.34 -7.50
C ALA A 19 -18.88 -23.33 -6.58
N GLN A 20 -17.61 -23.03 -6.84
CA GLN A 20 -16.89 -22.05 -6.05
C GLN A 20 -17.71 -20.76 -6.11
N ALA A 21 -18.22 -20.36 -4.95
CA ALA A 21 -19.01 -19.15 -4.85
C ALA A 21 -18.14 -18.01 -5.36
N VAL A 22 -18.65 -17.29 -6.36
CA VAL A 22 -18.02 -16.09 -6.88
C VAL A 22 -18.26 -15.00 -5.83
N GLU A 23 -17.23 -14.61 -5.11
CA GLU A 23 -17.33 -13.61 -4.03
C GLU A 23 -16.73 -12.29 -4.48
N THR A 24 -17.30 -11.17 -4.05
CA THR A 24 -16.69 -9.85 -4.24
C THR A 24 -15.85 -9.53 -3.00
N ILE A 25 -14.71 -8.90 -3.18
CA ILE A 25 -13.79 -8.47 -2.12
C ILE A 25 -13.54 -6.98 -2.33
N PRO A 26 -14.05 -6.11 -1.46
CA PRO A 26 -14.76 -6.46 -0.23
C PRO A 26 -16.20 -7.01 -0.43
N ALA A 27 -16.67 -7.87 0.47
CA ALA A 27 -17.96 -8.59 0.36
C ALA A 27 -19.20 -7.70 0.17
N GLY A 28 -19.17 -6.46 0.67
CA GLY A 28 -20.28 -5.50 0.55
C GLY A 28 -20.32 -4.67 -0.74
N TYR A 29 -19.39 -4.90 -1.67
CA TYR A 29 -19.10 -3.94 -2.76
C TYR A 29 -19.48 -4.42 -4.17
N ALA A 30 -20.17 -5.56 -4.28
CA ALA A 30 -20.59 -6.10 -5.56
C ALA A 30 -21.43 -5.09 -6.38
N THR A 31 -22.26 -4.31 -5.69
CA THR A 31 -23.24 -3.37 -6.27
C THR A 31 -22.76 -1.92 -6.30
N LEU A 32 -21.55 -1.63 -5.82
CA LEU A 32 -21.04 -0.27 -5.68
C LEU A 32 -19.91 -0.01 -6.67
N GLU A 33 -20.03 1.02 -7.48
CA GLU A 33 -18.86 1.65 -8.07
C GLU A 33 -18.18 2.54 -7.03
N GLY A 34 -16.86 2.40 -6.96
CA GLY A 34 -16.01 3.12 -6.06
C GLY A 34 -15.97 4.60 -6.37
N LEU A 35 -16.09 5.43 -5.34
CA LEU A 35 -16.04 6.89 -5.44
C LEU A 35 -14.62 7.45 -5.70
N ARG A 36 -13.65 6.58 -5.98
CA ARG A 36 -12.25 6.95 -6.24
C ARG A 36 -11.72 6.16 -7.41
N SER A 37 -11.33 6.89 -8.44
CA SER A 37 -10.59 6.33 -9.56
C SER A 37 -9.09 6.25 -9.19
N ARG A 38 -8.47 5.06 -9.23
CA ARG A 38 -7.03 4.90 -8.97
C ARG A 38 -6.24 4.75 -10.27
N HIS A 39 -5.33 5.70 -10.52
CA HIS A 39 -4.49 5.76 -11.74
C HIS A 39 -3.51 4.57 -11.85
N VAL A 40 -3.41 3.74 -10.83
CA VAL A 40 -2.44 2.66 -10.71
C VAL A 40 -3.22 1.36 -10.52
N PRO A 41 -2.81 0.27 -11.17
CA PRO A 41 -1.53 0.10 -11.88
C PRO A 41 -1.58 0.32 -13.40
N LEU A 42 -2.70 0.82 -13.92
CA LEU A 42 -2.99 0.73 -15.36
C LEU A 42 -2.79 2.03 -16.15
N ARG A 43 -2.73 3.20 -15.49
CA ARG A 43 -2.35 4.46 -16.16
C ARG A 43 -0.87 4.77 -15.99
N TYR A 44 -0.36 4.82 -14.76
CA TYR A 44 1.06 5.08 -14.54
C TYR A 44 1.88 3.79 -14.57
N VAL A 45 2.89 3.73 -15.44
CA VAL A 45 3.78 2.56 -15.60
C VAL A 45 5.23 3.05 -15.74
N PRO A 46 6.24 2.40 -15.12
CA PRO A 46 6.08 1.31 -14.15
C PRO A 46 5.38 1.78 -12.86
N SER A 47 4.66 0.88 -12.22
CA SER A 47 4.02 1.14 -10.93
C SER A 47 3.81 -0.12 -10.11
N ARG A 48 3.46 0.06 -8.84
CA ARG A 48 3.07 -1.02 -7.95
C ARG A 48 1.96 -0.55 -7.04
N ILE A 49 0.93 -1.37 -6.87
CA ILE A 49 -0.11 -1.18 -5.89
C ILE A 49 -0.29 -2.47 -5.10
N GLN A 50 -0.41 -2.32 -3.79
CA GLN A 50 -0.70 -3.41 -2.90
C GLN A 50 -1.93 -3.06 -2.07
N CYS A 51 -2.96 -3.88 -2.16
CA CYS A 51 -4.23 -3.72 -1.47
C CYS A 51 -4.34 -4.78 -0.37
N GLY A 52 -4.50 -4.35 0.87
CA GLY A 52 -4.73 -5.22 2.03
C GLY A 52 -6.20 -5.25 2.42
N TYR A 53 -6.73 -6.44 2.69
CA TYR A 53 -8.11 -6.70 3.08
C TYR A 53 -8.14 -7.50 4.39
N GLY A 54 -8.83 -6.94 5.39
CA GLY A 54 -9.01 -7.58 6.69
C GLY A 54 -10.08 -8.69 6.66
N PRO A 55 -10.23 -9.46 7.76
CA PRO A 55 -11.21 -10.56 7.85
C PRO A 55 -12.65 -10.14 7.57
N LYS A 56 -13.06 -8.97 8.06
CA LYS A 56 -14.40 -8.43 7.78
C LYS A 56 -14.58 -8.02 6.32
N ALA A 57 -13.51 -7.66 5.62
CA ALA A 57 -13.56 -7.20 4.24
C ALA A 57 -13.71 -8.38 3.28
N THR A 58 -12.97 -9.46 3.53
CA THR A 58 -13.09 -10.70 2.77
C THR A 58 -14.38 -11.47 3.12
N GLY A 59 -14.82 -11.41 4.37
CA GLY A 59 -15.97 -12.19 4.87
C GLY A 59 -15.68 -13.69 4.98
N TRP A 60 -14.41 -14.09 4.93
CA TRP A 60 -14.02 -15.50 4.96
C TRP A 60 -13.97 -16.04 6.38
N THR A 61 -14.46 -17.26 6.56
CA THR A 61 -14.43 -17.98 7.85
C THR A 61 -13.50 -19.21 7.82
N GLY A 62 -12.91 -19.53 6.67
CA GLY A 62 -12.05 -20.70 6.50
C GLY A 62 -11.15 -20.59 5.27
N VAL A 63 -10.46 -21.69 4.96
CA VAL A 63 -9.55 -21.78 3.81
C VAL A 63 -10.29 -21.53 2.50
N ARG A 64 -9.71 -20.69 1.63
CA ARG A 64 -10.24 -20.39 0.30
C ARG A 64 -9.22 -20.76 -0.79
N VAL A 65 -9.73 -21.15 -1.94
CA VAL A 65 -8.92 -21.37 -3.14
C VAL A 65 -9.30 -20.31 -4.16
N ILE A 66 -8.36 -19.45 -4.51
CA ILE A 66 -8.52 -18.37 -5.49
C ILE A 66 -7.89 -18.85 -6.80
N LYS A 67 -8.68 -18.94 -7.87
CA LYS A 67 -8.19 -19.30 -9.20
C LYS A 67 -8.10 -18.09 -10.10
N GLU A 68 -8.99 -17.13 -9.89
CA GLU A 68 -9.07 -15.91 -10.68
C GLU A 68 -9.39 -14.73 -9.79
N LEU A 69 -8.82 -13.57 -10.12
CA LEU A 69 -9.31 -12.28 -9.66
C LEU A 69 -9.89 -11.54 -10.86
N TRP A 70 -10.97 -10.84 -10.63
CA TRP A 70 -11.65 -10.02 -11.63
C TRP A 70 -11.70 -8.61 -11.09
N ALA A 71 -11.29 -7.66 -11.93
CA ALA A 71 -11.45 -6.24 -11.70
C ALA A 71 -12.40 -5.65 -12.74
N ARG A 72 -12.89 -4.45 -12.48
CA ARG A 72 -13.66 -3.66 -13.45
C ARG A 72 -13.10 -2.25 -13.51
N ALA A 73 -13.32 -1.61 -14.64
CA ALA A 73 -13.19 -0.16 -14.72
C ALA A 73 -14.32 0.50 -13.94
N ASP A 74 -14.14 1.76 -13.57
CA ASP A 74 -15.27 2.64 -13.25
C ASP A 74 -16.18 2.75 -14.48
N GLY A 75 -17.50 2.65 -14.32
CA GLY A 75 -18.46 2.63 -15.42
C GLY A 75 -18.56 3.95 -16.18
N THR A 76 -18.14 5.04 -15.55
CA THR A 76 -18.00 6.34 -16.22
C THR A 76 -16.65 6.49 -16.92
N ALA A 77 -15.70 5.58 -16.70
CA ALA A 77 -14.41 5.61 -17.37
C ALA A 77 -14.53 5.31 -18.86
N HIS A 78 -13.57 5.84 -19.61
CA HIS A 78 -13.45 5.63 -21.04
C HIS A 78 -11.98 5.43 -21.40
N LEU A 79 -11.72 4.46 -22.25
CA LEU A 79 -10.41 4.17 -22.79
C LEU A 79 -10.43 4.30 -24.31
N ALA A 80 -9.88 5.40 -24.82
CA ALA A 80 -9.91 5.76 -26.24
C ALA A 80 -9.16 4.78 -27.14
N ALA A 81 -8.07 4.20 -26.63
CA ALA A 81 -7.17 3.33 -27.40
C ALA A 81 -6.81 2.09 -26.59
N ALA A 82 -6.75 0.96 -27.27
CA ALA A 82 -6.24 -0.26 -26.67
C ALA A 82 -4.76 -0.08 -26.29
N PHE A 83 -4.34 -0.72 -25.21
CA PHE A 83 -2.96 -0.68 -24.76
C PHE A 83 -2.54 -1.99 -24.12
N LYS A 84 -1.23 -2.12 -23.88
CA LYS A 84 -0.61 -3.30 -23.29
C LYS A 84 0.19 -2.92 -22.06
N VAL A 85 0.13 -3.75 -21.03
CA VAL A 85 0.94 -3.57 -19.82
C VAL A 85 1.53 -4.90 -19.41
N ASP A 86 2.83 -4.93 -19.18
CA ASP A 86 3.46 -6.06 -18.52
C ASP A 86 3.16 -5.98 -17.03
N ALA A 87 2.61 -7.04 -16.47
CA ALA A 87 2.28 -7.07 -15.05
C ALA A 87 2.55 -8.40 -14.38
N GLN A 88 2.82 -8.33 -13.08
CA GLN A 88 2.92 -9.46 -12.17
C GLN A 88 1.93 -9.23 -11.02
N VAL A 89 1.30 -10.32 -10.55
CA VAL A 89 0.42 -10.28 -9.39
C VAL A 89 0.90 -11.29 -8.35
N LEU A 90 1.10 -10.83 -7.12
CA LEU A 90 1.35 -11.68 -5.96
C LEU A 90 0.14 -11.66 -5.04
N LEU A 91 -0.09 -12.79 -4.38
CA LEU A 91 -1.09 -12.93 -3.33
C LEU A 91 -0.44 -13.42 -2.04
N SER A 92 -0.97 -12.96 -0.91
CA SER A 92 -0.66 -13.48 0.42
C SER A 92 -1.92 -13.41 1.27
N SER A 93 -2.21 -14.46 2.02
CA SER A 93 -3.31 -14.45 3.01
C SER A 93 -2.81 -14.22 4.42
N ASP A 94 -1.54 -14.48 4.71
CA ASP A 94 -0.90 -14.25 6.02
C ASP A 94 -0.18 -12.89 6.10
N GLY A 95 -0.63 -11.91 5.31
CA GLY A 95 -0.03 -10.59 5.18
C GLY A 95 -0.29 -9.64 6.35
N ALA A 96 0.29 -8.44 6.27
CA ALA A 96 0.15 -7.42 7.29
C ALA A 96 -1.30 -6.97 7.47
N ASP A 97 -1.62 -6.62 8.71
CA ASP A 97 -2.86 -5.95 9.10
C ASP A 97 -3.07 -4.69 8.23
N PRO A 98 -4.21 -4.54 7.53
CA PRO A 98 -4.51 -3.36 6.73
C PRO A 98 -4.38 -2.03 7.48
N GLU A 99 -4.55 -2.02 8.81
CA GLU A 99 -4.37 -0.82 9.64
C GLU A 99 -2.90 -0.36 9.69
N CYS A 100 -1.96 -1.26 9.44
CA CYS A 100 -0.53 -1.04 9.64
C CYS A 100 0.32 -1.53 8.46
N CYS A 101 -0.22 -1.50 7.24
CA CYS A 101 0.60 -1.79 6.07
C CYS A 101 1.82 -0.85 6.02
N SER A 102 3.00 -1.45 5.94
CA SER A 102 4.27 -0.78 5.67
C SER A 102 4.25 -0.10 4.30
N TYR A 103 5.02 0.97 4.12
CA TYR A 103 5.34 1.51 2.80
C TYR A 103 6.33 0.61 2.05
N ILE A 104 7.01 -0.30 2.73
CA ILE A 104 7.85 -1.31 2.09
C ILE A 104 6.94 -2.49 1.69
N PHE A 105 6.62 -2.62 0.40
CA PHE A 105 5.67 -3.62 -0.11
C PHE A 105 5.93 -5.04 0.39
N ARG A 106 7.19 -5.48 0.40
CA ARG A 106 7.56 -6.84 0.87
C ARG A 106 7.23 -7.08 2.34
N ASN A 107 7.20 -6.05 3.18
CA ASN A 107 6.90 -6.19 4.61
C ASN A 107 5.41 -6.45 4.86
N ASN A 108 4.55 -6.24 3.87
CA ASN A 108 3.11 -6.49 3.97
C ASN A 108 2.72 -7.92 3.56
N HIS A 109 3.67 -8.69 3.05
CA HIS A 109 3.45 -10.07 2.68
C HIS A 109 3.70 -11.01 3.86
N GLY A 110 2.87 -12.04 3.95
CA GLY A 110 3.07 -13.17 4.86
C GLY A 110 4.05 -14.18 4.30
N LYS A 111 4.32 -15.23 5.09
CA LYS A 111 5.16 -16.36 4.67
C LYS A 111 4.56 -17.16 3.52
N ASP A 112 3.25 -17.04 3.33
CA ASP A 112 2.48 -17.70 2.28
C ASP A 112 2.46 -16.92 0.96
N VAL A 113 3.20 -15.81 0.84
CA VAL A 113 3.22 -15.04 -0.40
C VAL A 113 3.66 -15.88 -1.60
N ARG A 114 2.90 -15.77 -2.69
CA ARG A 114 3.21 -16.46 -3.95
C ARG A 114 2.93 -15.54 -5.13
N VAL A 115 3.71 -15.72 -6.18
CA VAL A 115 3.39 -15.17 -7.50
C VAL A 115 2.16 -15.91 -8.01
N PHE A 116 1.03 -15.22 -8.04
CA PHE A 116 -0.24 -15.75 -8.54
C PHE A 116 -0.32 -15.65 -10.06
N ILE A 117 0.22 -14.57 -10.63
CA ILE A 117 0.41 -14.38 -12.07
C ILE A 117 1.84 -13.94 -12.31
N LYS A 118 2.61 -14.76 -13.03
CA LYS A 118 3.96 -14.42 -13.51
C LYS A 118 3.91 -13.23 -14.45
N LYS A 119 5.03 -12.51 -14.52
CA LYS A 119 5.16 -11.33 -15.37
C LYS A 119 4.79 -11.68 -16.81
N ARG A 120 3.74 -11.05 -17.34
CA ARG A 120 3.30 -11.19 -18.73
C ARG A 120 2.56 -9.95 -19.21
N THR A 121 2.45 -9.81 -20.53
CA THR A 121 1.72 -8.72 -21.16
C THR A 121 0.21 -8.96 -21.11
N PHE A 122 -0.52 -8.03 -20.48
CA PHE A 122 -1.97 -7.96 -20.51
C PHE A 122 -2.41 -7.01 -21.62
N ASN A 123 -3.43 -7.42 -22.38
CA ASN A 123 -4.04 -6.59 -23.41
C ASN A 123 -5.32 -5.97 -22.86
N TYR A 124 -5.43 -4.65 -22.95
CA TYR A 124 -6.60 -3.89 -22.54
C TYR A 124 -7.24 -3.29 -23.79
N PRO A 125 -8.40 -3.81 -24.26
CA PRO A 125 -9.09 -3.25 -25.42
C PRO A 125 -9.66 -1.88 -25.10
N ALA A 126 -9.79 -1.02 -26.11
CA ALA A 126 -10.55 0.23 -25.98
C ALA A 126 -11.99 -0.05 -25.54
N PHE A 127 -12.56 0.84 -24.74
CA PHE A 127 -13.95 0.73 -24.32
C PHE A 127 -14.54 2.11 -24.04
N VAL A 128 -15.87 2.20 -24.18
CA VAL A 128 -16.64 3.40 -23.87
C VAL A 128 -17.32 3.28 -22.51
N ALA A 129 -17.69 4.42 -21.94
CA ALA A 129 -18.46 4.46 -20.70
C ALA A 129 -19.74 3.61 -20.85
N GLY A 130 -20.12 2.95 -19.75
CA GLY A 130 -21.22 1.99 -19.72
C GLY A 130 -22.09 2.17 -18.48
N PRO A 131 -23.01 1.21 -18.22
CA PRO A 131 -23.85 1.24 -17.03
C PRO A 131 -23.00 1.13 -15.76
N SER A 132 -23.42 1.84 -14.71
CA SER A 132 -22.86 1.78 -13.37
C SER A 132 -23.71 0.83 -12.49
N PRO A 133 -23.11 -0.19 -11.83
CA PRO A 133 -21.70 -0.53 -11.86
C PRO A 133 -21.28 -1.30 -13.13
N ALA A 134 -20.07 -1.05 -13.62
CA ALA A 134 -19.52 -1.68 -14.81
C ALA A 134 -19.43 -3.22 -14.65
N PRO A 135 -19.51 -3.98 -15.75
CA PRO A 135 -19.27 -5.40 -15.70
C PRO A 135 -17.81 -5.71 -15.33
N TRP A 136 -17.62 -6.84 -14.66
CA TRP A 136 -16.29 -7.42 -14.42
C TRP A 136 -15.66 -7.82 -15.74
N SER A 137 -14.69 -7.04 -16.21
CA SER A 137 -14.13 -7.16 -17.56
C SER A 137 -12.61 -7.37 -17.57
N ILE A 138 -11.93 -7.14 -16.44
CA ILE A 138 -10.48 -7.30 -16.32
C ILE A 138 -10.21 -8.61 -15.58
N GLN A 139 -10.03 -9.70 -16.32
CA GLN A 139 -9.73 -11.01 -15.74
C GLN A 139 -8.22 -11.16 -15.48
N LEU A 140 -7.88 -11.39 -14.23
CA LEU A 140 -6.55 -11.75 -13.74
C LEU A 140 -6.56 -13.25 -13.41
N LYS A 141 -6.44 -14.09 -14.44
CA LYS A 141 -6.39 -15.54 -14.28
C LYS A 141 -5.04 -15.98 -13.72
N GLY A 142 -5.05 -16.65 -12.57
CA GLY A 142 -3.85 -17.19 -11.94
C GLY A 142 -3.16 -18.24 -12.82
N ASP A 143 -1.83 -18.29 -12.75
CA ASP A 143 -1.06 -19.38 -13.36
C ASP A 143 -1.21 -20.69 -12.58
N ALA A 144 -1.48 -20.57 -11.28
CA ALA A 144 -1.87 -21.67 -10.40
C ALA A 144 -2.89 -21.16 -9.36
N PRO A 145 -3.78 -22.02 -8.84
CA PRO A 145 -4.66 -21.66 -7.74
C PRO A 145 -3.85 -21.24 -6.50
N PHE A 146 -4.27 -20.16 -5.86
CA PHE A 146 -3.73 -19.70 -4.58
C PHE A 146 -4.62 -20.17 -3.43
N VAL A 147 -4.04 -20.82 -2.42
CA VAL A 147 -4.75 -21.28 -1.23
C VAL A 147 -4.59 -20.24 -0.12
N ALA A 148 -5.63 -19.44 0.10
CA ALA A 148 -5.69 -18.51 1.22
C ALA A 148 -6.05 -19.29 2.49
N THR A 149 -5.11 -19.35 3.44
CA THR A 149 -5.26 -20.11 4.69
C THR A 149 -5.75 -19.26 5.87
N LYS A 150 -5.80 -17.94 5.66
CA LYS A 150 -6.26 -16.94 6.63
C LYS A 150 -7.41 -16.13 6.03
N PRO A 151 -8.26 -15.50 6.86
CA PRO A 151 -9.34 -14.64 6.38
C PRO A 151 -8.84 -13.26 5.91
N THR A 152 -7.54 -13.01 5.89
CA THR A 152 -6.93 -11.80 5.31
C THR A 152 -6.50 -12.04 3.87
N LEU A 153 -6.38 -10.98 3.09
CA LEU A 153 -5.82 -11.04 1.74
C LEU A 153 -5.00 -9.79 1.45
N VAL A 154 -3.83 -9.99 0.85
CA VAL A 154 -3.01 -8.95 0.24
C VAL A 154 -2.92 -9.26 -1.25
N VAL A 155 -3.33 -8.30 -2.07
CA VAL A 155 -3.19 -8.34 -3.53
C VAL A 155 -2.13 -7.31 -3.92
N ASP A 156 -0.99 -7.78 -4.42
CA ASP A 156 0.12 -6.94 -4.85
C ASP A 156 0.31 -7.02 -6.36
N TRP A 157 0.13 -5.90 -7.03
CA TRP A 157 0.14 -5.78 -8.48
C TRP A 157 1.25 -4.81 -8.89
N ALA A 158 2.27 -5.36 -9.53
CA ALA A 158 3.36 -4.62 -10.15
C ALA A 158 3.17 -4.54 -11.66
N THR A 159 3.40 -3.37 -12.26
CA THR A 159 3.41 -3.15 -13.70
C THR A 159 4.73 -2.57 -14.16
N TYR A 160 5.15 -2.99 -15.35
CA TYR A 160 6.46 -2.74 -15.90
C TYR A 160 6.36 -2.13 -17.30
N GLY A 161 7.43 -1.49 -17.75
CA GLY A 161 7.54 -0.88 -19.07
C GLY A 161 7.45 0.64 -19.03
N ALA A 162 7.20 1.27 -20.18
CA ALA A 162 7.10 2.72 -20.29
C ALA A 162 5.72 3.23 -19.85
N ASN A 163 5.70 4.49 -19.41
CA ASN A 163 4.48 5.17 -18.97
C ASN A 163 3.42 5.18 -20.07
N GLN A 164 2.18 4.89 -19.70
CA GLN A 164 1.05 4.85 -20.62
C GLN A 164 0.31 6.19 -20.54
N ALA A 165 0.09 6.84 -21.68
CA ALA A 165 -0.59 8.14 -21.75
C ALA A 165 -2.12 8.06 -21.58
N ASN A 166 -2.66 6.93 -21.13
CA ASN A 166 -4.10 6.70 -21.04
C ASN A 166 -4.69 7.42 -19.81
N VAL A 167 -5.05 8.68 -19.99
CA VAL A 167 -5.42 9.59 -18.89
C VAL A 167 -6.68 9.20 -18.13
N ASN A 168 -7.52 8.29 -18.63
CA ASN A 168 -8.86 8.04 -18.08
C ASN A 168 -9.18 6.58 -17.73
N PHE A 169 -8.18 5.71 -17.60
CA PHE A 169 -8.41 4.33 -17.16
C PHE A 169 -8.04 4.10 -15.69
N TYR A 170 -9.01 3.58 -14.94
CA TYR A 170 -8.92 3.40 -13.50
C TYR A 170 -9.52 2.07 -13.12
N VAL A 171 -8.87 1.37 -12.19
CA VAL A 171 -9.51 0.23 -11.53
C VAL A 171 -10.44 0.75 -10.45
N ASP A 172 -11.64 0.20 -10.42
CA ASP A 172 -12.66 0.51 -9.43
C ASP A 172 -12.12 0.36 -7.99
N ALA A 173 -12.24 1.41 -7.19
CA ALA A 173 -11.83 1.44 -5.80
C ALA A 173 -12.77 2.29 -4.94
N CYS A 174 -13.26 1.75 -3.83
CA CYS A 174 -14.08 2.53 -2.91
C CYS A 174 -13.23 3.29 -1.90
N ASN A 175 -13.61 4.53 -1.60
CA ASN A 175 -13.25 5.17 -0.34
C ASN A 175 -14.44 5.12 0.63
N LEU A 176 -14.26 4.47 1.77
CA LEU A 176 -15.23 4.44 2.85
C LEU A 176 -15.39 5.85 3.45
N THR A 177 -16.63 6.27 3.71
CA THR A 177 -16.89 7.51 4.47
C THR A 177 -16.31 7.34 5.86
N LYS A 178 -15.42 8.25 6.26
CA LYS A 178 -14.69 8.14 7.52
C LYS A 178 -15.35 9.04 8.55
N THR A 179 -15.64 8.50 9.72
CA THR A 179 -15.86 9.33 10.91
C THR A 179 -14.64 9.26 11.80
N TYR A 180 -14.49 10.24 12.66
CA TYR A 180 -13.36 10.31 13.57
C TYR A 180 -13.87 10.55 14.98
N THR A 181 -13.28 9.85 15.94
CA THR A 181 -13.44 10.15 17.37
C THR A 181 -12.09 10.53 17.95
N GLY A 182 -12.09 11.07 19.18
CA GLY A 182 -10.86 11.48 19.85
C GLY A 182 -10.27 12.79 19.32
N THR A 183 -9.02 13.04 19.68
CA THR A 183 -8.25 14.25 19.40
C THR A 183 -7.11 13.92 18.45
N ALA A 184 -7.00 14.66 17.35
CA ALA A 184 -5.91 14.48 16.39
C ALA A 184 -4.57 14.83 17.02
N GLY A 185 -3.56 14.00 16.79
CA GLY A 185 -2.19 14.35 17.10
C GLY A 185 -1.75 15.58 16.31
N THR A 186 -0.80 16.33 16.86
CA THR A 186 -0.29 17.56 16.26
C THR A 186 1.19 17.46 15.96
N ILE A 187 1.63 18.21 14.96
CA ILE A 187 3.00 18.24 14.48
C ILE A 187 3.45 19.70 14.45
N THR A 188 4.52 20.02 15.16
CA THR A 188 5.10 21.37 15.21
C THR A 188 6.57 21.31 14.80
N TYR A 189 6.96 22.19 13.89
CA TYR A 189 8.36 22.29 13.44
C TYR A 189 9.10 23.34 14.25
N TYR A 190 10.35 23.07 14.61
CA TYR A 190 11.20 23.99 15.35
C TYR A 190 12.67 23.91 14.92
N GLY A 191 13.45 24.91 15.31
CA GLY A 191 14.84 25.08 14.90
C GLY A 191 15.00 25.48 13.42
N THR A 192 16.25 25.60 13.00
CA THR A 192 16.63 26.00 11.64
C THR A 192 17.20 24.79 10.90
N ALA A 193 16.79 24.60 9.65
CA ALA A 193 17.35 23.58 8.79
C ALA A 193 18.74 23.99 8.28
N CYS A 194 19.61 23.02 8.04
CA CYS A 194 20.98 23.26 7.57
C CYS A 194 21.15 22.94 6.11
N ASN A 195 21.72 23.90 5.37
CA ASN A 195 21.94 23.83 3.93
C ASN A 195 20.62 23.49 3.17
N PRO A 196 19.64 24.40 3.22
CA PRO A 196 18.23 24.02 3.35
C PRO A 196 17.41 24.25 2.09
N THR A 197 17.99 24.26 0.88
CA THR A 197 17.09 24.25 -0.29
C THR A 197 16.46 22.86 -0.40
N THR A 198 15.37 22.66 0.35
CA THR A 198 14.35 21.60 0.32
C THR A 198 14.52 20.32 1.16
N PHE A 199 15.32 20.29 2.24
CA PHE A 199 15.32 19.12 3.15
C PHE A 199 14.32 19.27 4.31
N TYR A 200 13.19 18.57 4.18
CA TYR A 200 12.11 18.56 5.16
C TYR A 200 11.97 17.18 5.81
N ASN A 201 11.57 17.17 7.09
CA ASN A 201 11.09 15.98 7.78
C ASN A 201 9.57 16.09 7.90
N TYR A 202 8.85 15.08 7.45
CA TYR A 202 7.40 14.98 7.56
C TYR A 202 7.04 13.80 8.46
N VAL A 203 5.99 13.96 9.25
CA VAL A 203 5.45 12.91 10.13
C VAL A 203 4.06 12.50 9.64
N LEU A 204 3.80 11.20 9.62
CA LEU A 204 2.49 10.62 9.34
C LEU A 204 1.97 9.84 10.56
N ASN A 205 0.65 9.86 10.70
CA ASN A 205 -0.13 9.12 11.70
C ASN A 205 0.31 9.30 13.17
N PRO A 206 0.24 10.53 13.72
CA PRO A 206 0.66 10.82 15.09
C PRO A 206 -0.42 10.43 16.13
N ASN A 207 -1.12 9.30 15.98
CA ASN A 207 -2.17 8.88 16.93
C ASN A 207 -1.90 7.48 17.50
N GLU A 208 -2.39 7.23 18.71
CA GLU A 208 -2.36 5.89 19.33
C GLU A 208 -2.87 4.80 18.39
N GLY A 209 -2.18 3.65 18.38
CA GLY A 209 -2.49 2.50 17.53
C GLY A 209 -2.06 2.64 16.07
N ASP A 210 -1.77 3.86 15.59
CA ASP A 210 -1.24 4.08 14.26
C ASP A 210 0.26 3.73 14.18
N CYS A 211 0.72 3.31 13.00
CA CYS A 211 2.14 3.16 12.72
C CYS A 211 2.77 4.55 12.47
N LEU A 212 3.67 4.98 13.37
CA LEU A 212 4.38 6.24 13.26
C LEU A 212 5.43 6.15 12.15
N VAL A 213 5.33 7.06 11.19
CA VAL A 213 6.25 7.12 10.05
C VAL A 213 6.81 8.51 9.92
N THR A 214 8.12 8.61 9.67
CA THR A 214 8.77 9.84 9.22
C THR A 214 9.35 9.66 7.84
N TYR A 215 9.38 10.73 7.05
CA TYR A 215 10.05 10.71 5.77
C TYR A 215 10.59 12.09 5.39
N GLY A 216 11.60 12.10 4.51
CA GLY A 216 12.22 13.32 4.03
C GLY A 216 12.78 13.22 2.63
N TYR A 217 12.90 14.36 1.95
CA TYR A 217 13.38 14.47 0.57
C TYR A 217 14.88 14.75 0.55
N THR A 218 15.69 13.75 0.21
CA THR A 218 17.15 13.84 0.25
C THR A 218 17.71 14.62 -0.94
N ARG A 219 16.95 14.76 -2.03
CA ARG A 219 17.37 15.38 -3.30
C ARG A 219 18.45 14.58 -4.04
N ASN A 220 19.48 14.04 -3.40
CA ASN A 220 20.48 13.22 -4.07
C ASN A 220 20.28 11.72 -3.78
N GLN A 221 20.56 10.91 -4.81
CA GLN A 221 20.41 9.46 -4.79
C GLN A 221 21.48 8.72 -3.97
N LYS A 222 22.51 9.43 -3.51
CA LYS A 222 23.65 8.84 -2.79
C LYS A 222 23.73 9.30 -1.34
N ASP A 223 22.70 10.01 -0.87
CA ASP A 223 22.74 10.53 0.47
C ASP A 223 22.55 9.41 1.49
N ILE A 224 23.45 9.32 2.46
CA ILE A 224 23.21 8.50 3.64
C ILE A 224 22.26 9.28 4.54
N VAL A 225 21.07 8.73 4.78
CA VAL A 225 20.09 9.37 5.67
C VAL A 225 19.98 8.61 6.97
N MET A 226 19.97 9.37 8.06
CA MET A 226 19.62 8.88 9.38
C MET A 226 18.42 9.67 9.88
N ALA A 227 17.48 8.98 10.51
CA ALA A 227 16.42 9.58 11.29
C ALA A 227 16.50 9.06 12.72
N TRP A 228 15.99 9.83 13.65
CA TRP A 228 15.90 9.44 15.04
C TRP A 228 14.58 9.88 15.65
N LEU A 229 14.22 9.22 16.75
CA LEU A 229 13.03 9.48 17.55
C LEU A 229 13.44 9.50 19.03
N GLY A 230 13.00 10.53 19.75
CA GLY A 230 13.31 10.71 21.17
C GLY A 230 12.14 11.31 21.95
N VAL A 231 12.14 11.15 23.27
CA VAL A 231 11.10 11.67 24.18
C VAL A 231 11.42 13.07 24.73
N GLY A 232 12.57 13.64 24.39
CA GLY A 232 13.00 14.95 24.86
C GLY A 232 13.78 15.70 23.80
N GLN A 233 13.68 17.03 23.84
CA GLN A 233 14.42 17.93 22.97
C GLN A 233 15.79 18.25 23.59
N THR A 234 16.87 17.78 22.97
CA THR A 234 18.25 18.10 23.41
C THR A 234 18.95 18.83 22.28
N SER A 235 19.39 20.07 22.48
CA SER A 235 19.95 20.92 21.42
C SER A 235 21.48 20.92 21.44
N ILE A 236 22.10 20.38 20.40
CA ILE A 236 23.56 20.40 20.20
C ILE A 236 23.86 21.27 18.98
N ASP A 237 24.53 22.40 19.20
CA ASP A 237 25.07 23.24 18.13
C ASP A 237 26.26 22.53 17.48
N ILE A 238 26.22 22.38 16.15
CA ILE A 238 27.30 21.76 15.37
C ILE A 238 28.05 22.79 14.50
N GLY A 239 27.83 24.08 14.73
CA GLY A 239 28.42 25.19 13.99
C GLY A 239 27.62 25.59 12.74
N GLY A 240 27.88 26.78 12.19
CA GLY A 240 27.22 27.25 10.97
C GLY A 240 25.71 27.53 11.11
N GLY A 241 25.22 27.75 12.34
CA GLY A 241 23.80 27.96 12.64
C GLY A 241 22.97 26.66 12.71
N CYS A 242 23.64 25.52 12.85
CA CYS A 242 23.05 24.19 12.78
C CYS A 242 22.89 23.53 14.14
N THR A 243 21.75 22.86 14.34
CA THR A 243 21.44 22.22 15.62
C THR A 243 20.90 20.81 15.43
N VAL A 244 21.53 19.84 16.09
CA VAL A 244 21.04 18.46 16.24
C VAL A 244 20.18 18.39 17.49
N LEU A 245 18.97 17.87 17.34
CA LEU A 245 17.92 17.93 18.35
C LEU A 245 17.54 16.49 18.75
N THR A 246 17.98 16.03 19.94
CA THR A 246 17.69 14.76 20.70
C THR A 246 18.84 13.74 20.84
N LEU A 247 18.80 12.93 21.92
CA LEU A 247 19.64 11.74 22.13
C LEU A 247 19.05 10.54 21.32
N PRO A 248 19.82 9.93 20.40
CA PRO A 248 19.27 9.08 19.35
C PRO A 248 19.07 7.61 19.75
N ILE A 249 17.92 7.05 19.38
CA ILE A 249 17.86 5.67 18.88
C ILE A 249 18.16 5.77 17.39
N PHE A 250 19.35 5.34 16.97
CA PHE A 250 19.75 5.37 15.57
C PHE A 250 19.08 4.22 14.81
N MET A 251 18.34 4.56 13.76
CA MET A 251 17.98 3.59 12.73
C MET A 251 18.71 3.96 11.43
N SER A 252 19.52 3.03 10.94
CA SER A 252 20.20 3.08 9.63
C SER A 252 19.38 2.31 8.57
N ALA A 253 19.46 2.77 7.31
CA ALA A 253 18.56 2.53 6.16
C ALA A 253 18.57 1.08 5.59
N PRO A 254 17.62 0.70 4.68
CA PRO A 254 17.65 1.15 3.26
C PRO A 254 16.22 1.41 2.69
N VAL A 255 16.00 2.28 1.70
CA VAL A 255 16.35 2.13 0.28
C VAL A 255 16.32 3.54 -0.31
N ILE A 256 17.43 3.99 -0.90
CA ILE A 256 17.35 5.10 -1.84
C ILE A 256 16.91 4.47 -3.15
N SER A 257 15.67 4.72 -3.57
CA SER A 257 15.24 4.42 -4.93
C SER A 257 16.28 5.02 -5.88
N GLN A 258 17.01 4.17 -6.60
CA GLN A 258 18.17 4.55 -7.41
C GLN A 258 17.79 5.32 -8.68
N ALA A 259 16.50 5.61 -8.88
CA ALA A 259 16.02 5.97 -10.20
C ALA A 259 15.79 7.50 -10.35
N SER A 260 15.27 8.23 -9.36
CA SER A 260 14.84 9.63 -9.57
C SER A 260 15.86 10.69 -9.16
N SER A 261 15.91 11.83 -9.85
CA SER A 261 16.74 13.01 -9.50
C SER A 261 16.34 13.69 -8.18
N THR A 262 15.39 13.10 -7.46
CA THR A 262 14.97 13.44 -6.10
C THR A 262 14.97 12.16 -5.29
N GLY A 263 15.93 11.99 -4.38
CA GLY A 263 15.90 10.90 -3.41
C GLY A 263 14.91 11.20 -2.27
N TRP A 264 14.37 10.14 -1.65
CA TRP A 264 13.57 10.22 -0.43
C TRP A 264 13.98 9.09 0.51
N SER A 265 13.75 9.28 1.81
CA SER A 265 13.99 8.26 2.83
C SER A 265 12.80 8.21 3.78
N LEU A 266 12.43 6.99 4.17
CA LEU A 266 11.27 6.72 5.02
C LEU A 266 11.68 5.80 6.17
N PHE A 267 11.21 6.12 7.36
CA PHE A 267 11.50 5.41 8.60
C PHE A 267 10.19 5.10 9.31
N GLU A 268 9.92 3.81 9.54
CA GLU A 268 8.76 3.32 10.27
C GLU A 268 9.20 2.95 11.69
N PHE A 269 8.67 3.65 12.70
CA PHE A 269 9.03 3.43 14.11
C PHE A 269 8.11 2.41 14.80
N GLY A 270 7.10 1.89 14.10
CA GLY A 270 6.14 0.94 14.61
C GLY A 270 4.85 1.59 15.14
N LYS A 271 3.97 0.77 15.73
CA LYS A 271 2.68 1.22 16.27
C LYS A 271 2.88 2.06 17.54
N LEU A 272 2.26 3.22 17.63
CA LEU A 272 2.20 4.02 18.85
C LEU A 272 1.35 3.27 19.91
N PRO A 273 1.87 3.05 21.13
CA PRO A 273 1.11 2.34 22.17
C PRO A 273 -0.17 3.09 22.57
N VAL A 274 -1.20 2.34 22.96
CA VAL A 274 -2.42 2.91 23.55
C VAL A 274 -2.10 3.50 24.93
N GLY A 275 -2.72 4.63 25.28
CA GLY A 275 -2.47 5.36 26.53
C GLY A 275 -1.29 6.35 26.46
N THR A 276 -0.81 6.68 25.26
CA THR A 276 0.26 7.65 25.02
C THR A 276 -0.24 9.02 24.56
N LYS A 277 -1.56 9.25 24.51
CA LYS A 277 -2.17 10.54 24.17
C LYS A 277 -1.56 11.67 25.00
N GLY A 278 -1.20 12.75 24.32
CA GLY A 278 -0.60 13.95 24.90
C GLY A 278 0.90 13.84 25.15
N MET A 279 1.49 12.63 25.08
CA MET A 279 2.94 12.49 25.12
C MET A 279 3.57 13.16 23.91
N LYS A 280 4.77 13.69 24.12
CA LYS A 280 5.55 14.36 23.09
C LYS A 280 6.70 13.47 22.64
N LEU A 281 6.83 13.33 21.33
CA LEU A 281 7.99 12.73 20.69
C LEU A 281 8.66 13.78 19.82
N HIS A 282 9.94 13.62 19.60
CA HIS A 282 10.77 14.52 18.82
C HIS A 282 11.53 13.73 17.77
N THR A 283 11.59 14.25 16.55
CA THR A 283 12.31 13.61 15.45
C THR A 283 12.97 14.65 14.56
N GLN A 284 14.12 14.28 14.01
CA GLN A 284 14.84 15.06 13.01
C GLN A 284 15.57 14.09 12.09
N MET A 285 15.89 14.54 10.88
CA MET A 285 16.62 13.78 9.88
C MET A 285 17.93 14.48 9.55
N VAL A 286 18.96 13.68 9.30
CA VAL A 286 20.24 14.12 8.76
C VAL A 286 20.54 13.36 7.49
N ALA A 287 21.05 14.07 6.49
CA ALA A 287 21.57 13.50 5.26
C ALA A 287 23.04 13.87 5.10
N PHE A 288 23.87 12.91 4.71
CA PHE A 288 25.25 13.14 4.27
C PHE A 288 25.31 12.91 2.77
N ASP A 289 25.74 13.91 2.02
CA ASP A 289 25.99 13.73 0.59
C ASP A 289 27.30 12.99 0.31
N SER A 290 27.63 12.81 -0.97
CA SER A 290 28.85 12.11 -1.39
C SER A 290 30.16 12.82 -0.99
N SER A 291 30.09 14.10 -0.59
CA SER A 291 31.21 14.85 -0.03
C SER A 291 31.22 14.86 1.51
N TYR A 292 30.31 14.11 2.13
CA TYR A 292 30.03 14.11 3.56
C TYR A 292 29.55 15.46 4.11
N ALA A 293 29.05 16.36 3.25
CA ALA A 293 28.44 17.57 3.72
C ALA A 293 27.11 17.25 4.42
N ILE A 294 26.91 17.84 5.59
CA ILE A 294 25.76 17.60 6.44
C ILE A 294 24.59 18.47 5.98
N ARG A 295 23.41 17.85 5.86
CA ARG A 295 22.13 18.53 5.74
C ARG A 295 21.21 18.06 6.84
N LEU A 296 20.60 19.01 7.54
CA LEU A 296 19.69 18.75 8.65
C LEU A 296 18.31 19.29 8.34
N SER A 297 17.29 18.48 8.57
CA SER A 297 15.91 18.97 8.58
C SER A 297 15.70 19.87 9.79
N ARG A 298 14.56 20.58 9.82
CA ARG A 298 14.05 21.11 11.11
C ARG A 298 13.77 19.96 12.08
N GLY A 299 13.79 20.27 13.37
CA GLY A 299 13.23 19.38 14.38
C GLY A 299 11.71 19.35 14.28
N THR A 300 11.11 18.22 14.60
CA THR A 300 9.67 18.02 14.58
C THR A 300 9.22 17.49 15.93
N GLU A 301 8.34 18.23 16.61
CA GLU A 301 7.64 17.80 17.82
C GLU A 301 6.32 17.16 17.38
N ILE A 302 6.04 15.98 17.91
CA ILE A 302 4.85 15.19 17.66
C ILE A 302 4.12 15.09 19.00
N THR A 303 2.96 15.71 19.12
CA THR A 303 2.07 15.44 20.26
C THR A 303 1.12 14.32 19.85
N ILE A 304 1.17 13.19 20.55
CA ILE A 304 0.38 12.02 20.21
C ILE A 304 -1.11 12.29 20.48
N GLY A 305 -1.95 12.04 19.48
CA GLY A 305 -3.41 12.06 19.62
C GLY A 305 -3.98 10.67 19.93
N ASP A 306 -5.27 10.62 20.22
CA ASP A 306 -6.06 9.38 20.33
C ASP A 306 -7.11 9.30 19.22
N ARG A 307 -6.90 10.04 18.12
CA ARG A 307 -7.86 10.06 17.02
C ARG A 307 -8.01 8.69 16.40
N LYS A 308 -9.20 8.11 16.53
CA LYS A 308 -9.53 6.84 15.89
C LYS A 308 -10.34 7.10 14.63
N GLU A 309 -9.85 6.56 13.53
CA GLU A 309 -10.59 6.49 12.28
C GLU A 309 -11.65 5.38 12.41
N ILE A 310 -12.92 5.76 12.35
CA ILE A 310 -14.03 4.82 12.35
C ILE A 310 -14.49 4.68 10.90
N LEU A 311 -14.30 3.47 10.37
CA LEU A 311 -14.77 3.09 9.05
C LEU A 311 -16.09 2.32 9.20
N PRO A 312 -17.18 2.73 8.51
CA PRO A 312 -18.43 1.99 8.50
C PRO A 312 -18.20 0.67 7.75
N GLY A 313 -18.03 -0.41 8.51
CA GLY A 313 -17.87 -1.76 7.97
C GLY A 313 -16.50 -2.35 8.23
N PHE A 314 -15.73 -2.57 7.17
CA PHE A 314 -14.56 -3.46 7.18
C PHE A 314 -13.25 -2.72 6.91
N MET A 315 -12.14 -3.32 7.37
CA MET A 315 -10.81 -2.74 7.19
C MET A 315 -10.19 -3.12 5.85
N CYS A 316 -9.84 -2.11 5.07
CA CYS A 316 -8.98 -2.24 3.90
C CYS A 316 -7.97 -1.10 3.84
N SER A 317 -6.89 -1.30 3.12
CA SER A 317 -5.91 -0.26 2.86
C SER A 317 -5.20 -0.53 1.56
N HIS A 318 -4.48 0.47 1.07
CA HIS A 318 -3.53 0.23 0.02
C HIS A 318 -2.25 1.05 0.16
N ARG A 319 -1.23 0.58 -0.55
CA ARG A 319 0.08 1.22 -0.72
C ARG A 319 0.34 1.26 -2.21
N TYR A 320 0.87 2.36 -2.73
CA TYR A 320 1.22 2.41 -4.13
C TYR A 320 2.37 3.38 -4.41
N GLY A 321 3.09 3.09 -5.49
CA GLY A 321 4.17 3.89 -6.04
C GLY A 321 4.11 3.79 -7.56
N TYR A 322 4.55 4.84 -8.25
CA TYR A 322 4.51 4.89 -9.70
C TYR A 322 5.50 5.88 -10.26
N SER A 323 5.87 5.67 -11.53
CA SER A 323 6.58 6.62 -12.36
C SER A 323 5.59 7.58 -13.02
N SER A 324 5.81 8.88 -12.88
CA SER A 324 4.99 9.92 -13.53
C SER A 324 5.68 10.59 -14.70
N SER A 325 7.00 10.44 -14.83
CA SER A 325 7.82 11.03 -15.89
C SER A 325 9.20 10.38 -15.93
N ALA A 326 9.97 10.62 -16.99
CA ALA A 326 11.37 10.20 -17.09
C ALA A 326 12.26 10.77 -15.97
N LEU A 327 11.87 11.91 -15.37
CA LEU A 327 12.59 12.54 -14.25
C LEU A 327 12.24 11.92 -12.89
N ASN A 328 11.13 11.19 -12.82
CA ASN A 328 10.66 10.52 -11.62
C ASN A 328 10.38 9.03 -11.86
N PRO A 329 11.39 8.25 -12.26
CA PRO A 329 11.27 6.81 -12.45
C PRO A 329 10.98 6.11 -11.12
N PHE A 330 10.51 4.88 -11.24
CA PHE A 330 10.08 4.03 -10.14
C PHE A 330 10.38 2.59 -10.52
N ASP A 331 11.03 1.84 -9.65
CA ASP A 331 11.22 0.40 -9.82
C ASP A 331 10.19 -0.36 -8.97
N PRO A 332 9.20 -1.05 -9.57
CA PRO A 332 8.22 -1.83 -8.84
C PRO A 332 8.82 -2.91 -7.96
N ASP A 333 10.00 -3.44 -8.27
CA ASP A 333 10.58 -4.57 -7.56
C ASP A 333 11.34 -4.13 -6.30
N THR A 334 11.95 -2.93 -6.34
CA THR A 334 12.84 -2.46 -5.25
C THR A 334 12.33 -1.23 -4.51
N ASP A 335 11.54 -0.37 -5.16
CA ASP A 335 11.15 0.90 -4.56
C ASP A 335 10.00 0.71 -3.57
N PRO A 336 10.01 1.43 -2.43
CA PRO A 336 8.87 1.42 -1.53
C PRO A 336 7.73 2.25 -2.10
N ALA A 337 6.53 2.05 -1.55
CA ALA A 337 5.36 2.86 -1.85
C ALA A 337 5.64 4.33 -1.53
N ARG A 338 5.08 5.22 -2.34
CA ARG A 338 5.16 6.67 -2.14
C ARG A 338 3.95 7.23 -1.42
N TYR A 339 2.86 6.48 -1.44
CA TYR A 339 1.55 6.89 -0.94
C TYR A 339 0.82 5.71 -0.32
N GLY A 340 -0.09 6.01 0.60
CA GLY A 340 -0.95 5.01 1.24
C GLY A 340 -2.19 5.63 1.86
N TRP A 341 -3.27 4.86 1.89
CA TRP A 341 -4.52 5.25 2.54
C TRP A 341 -5.20 4.05 3.19
N ARG A 342 -5.86 4.29 4.33
CA ARG A 342 -6.82 3.37 4.94
C ARG A 342 -8.22 3.62 4.39
N GLY A 343 -9.08 2.62 4.45
CA GLY A 343 -10.46 2.68 3.96
C GLY A 343 -10.57 2.86 2.45
N THR A 344 -9.48 2.63 1.70
CA THR A 344 -9.50 2.56 0.24
C THR A 344 -8.78 1.32 -0.24
N ALA A 345 -9.43 0.54 -1.10
CA ALA A 345 -8.83 -0.58 -1.80
C ALA A 345 -9.57 -0.82 -3.13
N ILE A 346 -8.91 -1.53 -4.04
CA ILE A 346 -9.53 -2.01 -5.28
C ILE A 346 -10.65 -2.98 -4.93
N ILE A 347 -11.74 -2.98 -5.70
CA ILE A 347 -12.79 -4.00 -5.59
C ILE A 347 -12.46 -5.13 -6.56
N PHE A 348 -12.34 -6.35 -6.05
CA PHE A 348 -12.12 -7.55 -6.83
C PHE A 348 -13.32 -8.48 -6.74
N ARG A 349 -13.51 -9.34 -7.73
CA ARG A 349 -14.33 -10.54 -7.64
C ARG A 349 -13.42 -11.75 -7.78
N ASN A 350 -13.52 -12.72 -6.88
CA ASN A 350 -12.75 -13.95 -6.97
C ASN A 350 -13.60 -15.11 -7.51
N LYS A 351 -12.93 -16.12 -8.05
CA LYS A 351 -13.53 -17.37 -8.48
C LYS A 351 -12.58 -18.53 -8.21
#